data_AF-A0A673IW04-F1
#
_entry.id   AF-A0A673IW04-F1
#
_cell.length_a   1.000
_cell.length_b   1.000
_cell.length_c   1.000
_cell.angle_alpha   90.00
_cell.angle_beta   90.00
_cell.angle_gamma   90.00
#
_symmetry.space_group_name_H-M   'P 1'
#
loop_
_entity.id
_entity.type
_entity.pdbx_description
1 polymer ?
#
loop_
_entity_poly.entity_id
_entity_poly.type
_entity_poly.pdbx_seq_one_letter_code
_entity_poly.pdbx_strand_id
1 'polypeptide(L)'
;LMRRYSKYLFCVSQKKKKVLLLKTYSVILKDRKMNDAEFVAKLKKTVVEIVASSIKVSIEKMSMIATDLGIQVDENNTICQNAKERADRIIRGIENIPDYKTKELPLQGKPWKEISKLEKEMCRLKKARKQNIEHYMSELKCQIQNLRMEQGNHRMNEAINQFISGCYSNEQLYFLKWMKITLDSLTRKHLSRLQEQYRDACQNPKEDKERLRDLDNQIASSSLGIQHFMRELSQLYESAHFQGNWNHSPLKELPEICMCLRIRVVTVLGVQSSGKSTLLNTMFGVQFAVSSGRCTKGAFMLLIGVSEEFRSELRCDYILIIDTEGLKSLELAKLADSYEHDNELATLVVGLSDITIVNISMENATEMKDTLQIVVHAFLRMKEVGKKPCCHFVHQNTAEVAVHEKKARERKMFLQQLDEMTQAAAKMEKRGNKKKFTDILEYNIDGSNWYIPGLWLGTPPMAPVNTGYSEEVNNFKDGILDILKKTKVPALDFMLVEMTMLNILPPPIGHKAFVTTGGFQVEN
;
A
#
# COMPACT_ATOMS: atom_id res chain seq x y z
N LEU A 1 12.07 42.98 -20.54
CA LEU A 1 12.86 41.85 -21.09
C LEU A 1 12.37 40.45 -20.65
N MET A 2 11.18 40.31 -20.06
CA MET A 2 10.61 39.02 -19.58
C MET A 2 9.35 38.62 -20.38
N ARG A 3 9.46 38.53 -21.71
CA ARG A 3 8.43 37.95 -22.59
C ARG A 3 9.10 37.39 -23.85
N ARG A 4 9.43 36.10 -23.85
CA ARG A 4 9.74 35.20 -25.01
C ARG A 4 10.78 34.15 -24.62
N TYR A 5 10.52 33.28 -23.66
CA TYR A 5 11.51 32.24 -23.33
C TYR A 5 10.84 30.94 -22.89
N SER A 6 10.91 29.98 -23.81
CA SER A 6 10.51 28.58 -23.76
C SER A 6 11.33 27.79 -22.73
N LYS A 7 10.63 27.06 -21.84
CA LYS A 7 11.07 25.94 -20.97
C LYS A 7 12.59 25.88 -20.68
N TYR A 8 13.00 26.48 -19.56
CA TYR A 8 14.36 26.41 -19.03
C TYR A 8 14.45 25.39 -17.89
N LEU A 9 15.50 24.57 -17.88
CA LEU A 9 15.93 23.84 -16.69
C LEU A 9 17.05 24.65 -16.01
N PHE A 10 16.73 25.36 -14.94
CA PHE A 10 17.73 26.03 -14.09
C PHE A 10 18.28 25.02 -13.08
N CYS A 11 19.62 24.90 -12.97
CA CYS A 11 20.21 24.19 -11.85
C CYS A 11 21.21 25.08 -11.09
N VAL A 12 20.88 25.30 -9.82
CA VAL A 12 21.65 25.85 -8.69
C VAL A 12 21.78 27.39 -8.58
N SER A 13 21.33 27.92 -7.44
CA SER A 13 21.45 29.35 -7.07
C SER A 13 22.89 29.74 -6.69
N GLN A 14 23.27 31.01 -6.89
CA GLN A 14 24.61 31.54 -6.57
C GLN A 14 25.04 31.31 -5.11
N LYS A 15 24.11 31.23 -4.14
CA LYS A 15 24.43 30.92 -2.73
C LYS A 15 24.95 29.48 -2.56
N LYS A 16 24.39 28.52 -3.31
CA LYS A 16 24.77 27.10 -3.23
C LYS A 16 26.11 26.78 -3.90
N LYS A 17 26.64 27.71 -4.70
CA LYS A 17 27.91 27.62 -5.44
C LYS A 17 29.16 27.55 -4.54
N LYS A 18 29.21 28.34 -3.46
CA LYS A 18 30.41 28.46 -2.61
C LYS A 18 30.62 27.25 -1.70
N VAL A 19 29.53 26.67 -1.18
CA VAL A 19 29.59 25.62 -0.15
C VAL A 19 29.85 24.24 -0.76
N LEU A 20 29.31 23.95 -1.95
CA LEU A 20 29.46 22.63 -2.60
C LEU A 20 30.70 22.52 -3.51
N LEU A 21 31.55 23.55 -3.61
CA LEU A 21 32.72 23.61 -4.51
C LEU A 21 32.41 23.18 -5.96
N LEU A 22 31.19 23.42 -6.42
CA LEU A 22 30.70 22.98 -7.73
C LEU A 22 31.37 23.81 -8.83
N LYS A 23 31.97 23.13 -9.83
CA LYS A 23 32.42 23.78 -11.06
C LYS A 23 31.22 24.39 -11.79
N THR A 24 31.43 25.51 -12.48
CA THR A 24 30.40 26.23 -13.26
C THR A 24 29.67 25.26 -14.20
N TYR A 25 28.36 25.07 -14.06
CA TYR A 25 27.58 24.23 -14.97
C TYR A 25 26.88 25.05 -16.05
N SER A 26 26.87 24.45 -17.24
CA SER A 26 26.36 24.93 -18.51
C SER A 26 24.84 24.97 -18.57
N VAL A 27 24.29 26.13 -18.94
CA VAL A 27 22.88 26.29 -19.31
C VAL A 27 22.61 25.45 -20.56
N ILE A 28 21.71 24.46 -20.47
CA ILE A 28 21.26 23.71 -21.65
C ILE A 28 20.06 24.44 -22.25
N LEU A 29 20.33 25.21 -23.29
CA LEU A 29 19.29 25.89 -24.06
C LEU A 29 18.76 24.96 -25.15
N LYS A 30 17.43 24.81 -25.19
CA LYS A 30 16.74 24.22 -26.34
C LYS A 30 16.57 25.31 -27.40
N ASP A 31 17.41 25.30 -28.44
CA ASP A 31 17.25 26.16 -29.60
C ASP A 31 16.11 25.65 -30.51
N ARG A 32 15.50 26.53 -31.31
CA ARG A 32 14.44 26.20 -32.28
C ARG A 32 14.88 25.18 -33.34
N LYS A 33 16.19 25.03 -33.56
CA LYS A 33 16.78 24.06 -34.50
C LYS A 33 17.03 22.68 -33.88
N MET A 34 16.93 22.56 -32.55
CA MET A 34 17.23 21.32 -31.84
C MET A 34 15.94 20.53 -31.63
N ASN A 35 15.89 19.30 -32.15
CA ASN A 35 14.75 18.42 -31.91
C ASN A 35 14.79 17.83 -30.47
N ASP A 36 13.67 17.25 -30.04
CA ASP A 36 13.53 16.72 -28.68
C ASP A 36 14.52 15.58 -28.38
N ALA A 37 14.83 14.73 -29.35
CA ALA A 37 15.75 13.62 -29.19
C ALA A 37 17.19 14.10 -28.95
N GLU A 38 17.65 15.08 -29.71
CA GLU A 38 18.96 15.72 -29.55
C GLU A 38 19.06 16.43 -28.20
N PHE A 39 18.01 17.13 -27.79
CA PHE A 39 17.97 17.82 -26.50
C PHE A 39 18.09 16.83 -25.34
N VAL A 40 17.33 15.73 -25.37
CA VAL A 40 17.40 14.66 -24.36
C VAL A 40 18.78 14.00 -24.35
N ALA A 41 19.39 13.74 -25.51
CA ALA A 41 20.74 13.18 -25.58
C ALA A 41 21.79 14.11 -24.96
N LYS A 42 21.72 15.41 -25.25
CA LYS A 42 22.60 16.44 -24.66
C LYS A 42 22.39 16.57 -23.15
N LEU A 43 21.15 16.54 -22.69
CA LEU A 43 20.81 16.57 -21.27
C LEU A 43 21.39 15.34 -20.55
N LYS A 44 21.16 14.14 -21.08
CA LYS A 44 21.71 12.89 -20.53
C LYS A 44 23.24 12.95 -20.42
N LYS A 45 23.93 13.35 -21.50
CA LYS A 45 25.39 13.48 -21.51
C LYS A 45 25.89 14.46 -20.45
N THR A 46 25.27 15.63 -20.35
CA THR A 46 25.66 16.67 -19.38
C THR A 46 25.45 16.20 -17.94
N VAL A 47 24.32 15.56 -17.64
CA VAL A 47 24.04 15.01 -16.30
C VAL A 47 25.10 13.95 -15.93
N VAL A 48 25.45 13.05 -16.85
CA VAL A 48 26.49 12.04 -16.61
C VAL A 48 27.84 12.68 -16.31
N GLU A 49 28.24 13.70 -17.07
CA GLU A 49 29.51 14.43 -16.84
C GLU A 49 29.52 15.18 -15.49
N ILE A 50 28.40 15.80 -15.09
CA ILE A 50 28.26 16.46 -13.78
C ILE A 50 28.36 15.45 -12.65
N VAL A 51 27.66 14.33 -12.75
CA VAL A 51 27.68 13.28 -11.72
C VAL A 51 29.08 12.66 -11.62
N ALA A 52 29.75 12.40 -12.74
CA ALA A 52 31.11 11.85 -12.77
C ALA A 52 32.16 12.81 -12.17
N SER A 53 31.98 14.12 -12.35
CA SER A 53 32.88 15.15 -11.83
C SER A 53 32.53 15.64 -10.41
N SER A 54 31.44 15.14 -9.83
CA SER A 54 30.98 15.52 -8.50
C SER A 54 31.83 14.89 -7.39
N ILE A 55 32.00 15.62 -6.29
CA ILE A 55 32.65 15.09 -5.09
C ILE A 55 31.67 14.14 -4.40
N LYS A 56 32.08 12.88 -4.25
CA LYS A 56 31.34 11.90 -3.47
C LYS A 56 31.52 12.19 -1.99
N VAL A 57 30.46 12.58 -1.32
CA VAL A 57 30.41 12.76 0.14
C VAL A 57 29.36 11.82 0.74
N SER A 58 29.57 11.41 1.97
CA SER A 58 28.57 10.60 2.69
C SER A 58 27.33 11.46 2.99
N ILE A 59 26.19 10.80 3.22
CA ILE A 59 24.93 11.49 3.54
C ILE A 59 25.09 12.31 4.83
N GLU A 60 25.84 11.79 5.81
CA GLU A 60 26.13 12.48 7.09
C GLU A 60 26.96 13.74 6.89
N LYS A 61 27.93 13.73 5.97
CA LYS A 61 28.66 14.94 5.61
C LYS A 61 27.79 15.91 4.80
N MET A 62 26.90 15.37 3.96
CA MET A 62 25.99 16.17 3.15
C MET A 62 24.93 16.87 4.00
N SER A 63 24.48 16.29 5.12
CA SER A 63 23.53 16.95 6.02
C SER A 63 24.12 18.22 6.65
N MET A 64 25.41 18.21 7.02
CA MET A 64 26.12 19.42 7.48
C MET A 64 26.11 20.50 6.39
N ILE A 65 26.46 20.14 5.17
CA ILE A 65 26.48 21.06 4.01
C ILE A 65 25.06 21.56 3.68
N ALA A 66 24.05 20.69 3.73
CA ALA A 66 22.66 21.04 3.44
C ALA A 66 22.17 22.17 4.36
N THR A 67 22.55 22.10 5.64
CA THR A 67 22.26 23.14 6.64
C THR A 67 22.87 24.49 6.23
N ASP A 68 24.15 24.52 5.82
CA ASP A 68 24.83 25.73 5.33
C ASP A 68 24.17 26.31 4.07
N LEU A 69 23.50 25.46 3.28
CA LEU A 69 22.74 25.84 2.09
C LEU A 69 21.32 26.33 2.38
N GLY A 70 20.92 26.38 3.65
CA GLY A 70 19.56 26.70 4.08
C GLY A 70 18.54 25.61 3.74
N ILE A 71 19.00 24.38 3.49
CA ILE A 71 18.13 23.20 3.37
C ILE A 71 17.89 22.69 4.79
N GLN A 72 16.61 22.49 5.14
CA GLN A 72 16.26 21.93 6.43
C GLN A 72 16.69 20.47 6.52
N VAL A 73 17.30 20.11 7.65
CA VAL A 73 17.80 18.78 7.95
C VAL A 73 17.05 18.30 9.20
N ASP A 74 16.31 17.21 9.04
CA ASP A 74 15.47 16.66 10.11
C ASP A 74 16.27 16.28 11.36
N GLU A 75 17.49 15.76 11.20
CA GLU A 75 18.36 15.33 12.31
C GLU A 75 18.87 16.47 13.19
N ASN A 76 18.73 17.73 12.76
CA ASN A 76 19.03 18.90 13.58
C ASN A 76 17.85 19.30 14.49
N ASN A 77 16.66 18.76 14.23
CA ASN A 77 15.47 19.01 15.04
C ASN A 77 15.54 18.19 16.34
N THR A 78 15.36 18.85 17.49
CA THR A 78 15.39 18.21 18.82
C THR A 78 14.31 17.14 18.97
N ILE A 79 13.12 17.33 18.38
CA ILE A 79 12.05 16.33 18.35
C ILE A 79 12.52 15.07 17.62
N CYS A 80 13.22 15.22 16.49
CA CYS A 80 13.78 14.10 15.73
C CYS A 80 14.90 13.37 16.50
N GLN A 81 15.76 14.11 17.20
CA GLN A 81 16.85 13.55 18.01
C GLN A 81 16.33 12.74 19.19
N ASN A 82 15.38 13.28 19.95
CA ASN A 82 14.75 12.56 21.05
C ASN A 82 14.04 11.28 20.57
N ALA A 83 13.33 11.38 19.43
CA ALA A 83 12.68 10.23 18.81
C ALA A 83 13.67 9.13 18.46
N LYS A 84 14.83 9.50 17.93
CA LYS A 84 15.92 8.58 17.60
C LYS A 84 16.47 7.92 18.85
N GLU A 85 16.77 8.68 19.90
CA GLU A 85 17.27 8.12 21.16
C GLU A 85 16.30 7.10 21.76
N ARG A 86 14.99 7.38 21.67
CA ARG A 86 13.94 6.47 22.12
C ARG A 86 13.90 5.18 21.29
N ALA A 87 14.00 5.29 19.97
CA ALA A 87 14.11 4.12 19.10
C ALA A 87 15.37 3.30 19.44
N ASP A 88 16.51 3.95 19.60
CA ASP A 88 17.79 3.30 19.93
C ASP A 88 17.75 2.57 21.28
N ARG A 89 16.97 3.03 22.27
CA ARG A 89 16.76 2.31 23.54
C ARG A 89 16.15 0.93 23.33
N ILE A 90 15.14 0.83 22.47
CA ILE A 90 14.50 -0.45 22.14
C ILE A 90 15.48 -1.34 21.37
N ILE A 91 16.17 -0.78 20.37
CA ILE A 91 17.09 -1.52 19.50
C ILE A 91 18.27 -2.12 20.28
N ARG A 92 18.79 -1.40 21.30
CA ARG A 92 19.90 -1.91 22.14
C ARG A 92 19.56 -3.21 22.86
N GLY A 93 18.28 -3.52 23.06
CA GLY A 93 17.85 -4.79 23.66
C GLY A 93 17.78 -5.98 22.70
N ILE A 94 18.08 -5.79 21.41
CA ILE A 94 17.91 -6.80 20.36
C ILE A 94 19.26 -7.38 19.95
N GLU A 95 19.70 -8.44 20.65
CA GLU A 95 20.90 -9.20 20.28
C GLU A 95 20.60 -10.31 19.28
N ASN A 96 19.56 -11.12 19.58
CA ASN A 96 19.08 -12.22 18.76
C ASN A 96 17.58 -12.00 18.46
N ILE A 97 17.23 -11.84 17.17
CA ILE A 97 15.86 -11.52 16.76
C ILE A 97 14.85 -12.63 17.15
N PRO A 98 15.09 -13.92 16.86
CA PRO A 98 14.21 -15.00 17.31
C PRO A 98 13.94 -15.00 18.82
N ASP A 99 14.99 -14.88 19.64
CA ASP A 99 14.88 -14.88 21.11
C ASP A 99 14.18 -13.61 21.62
N TYR A 100 14.47 -12.47 20.99
CA TYR A 100 13.79 -11.22 21.29
C TYR A 100 12.29 -11.32 21.03
N LYS A 101 11.86 -11.93 19.92
CA LYS A 101 10.43 -12.11 19.62
C LYS A 101 9.72 -12.99 20.64
N THR A 102 10.32 -14.11 21.03
CA THR A 102 9.68 -15.03 21.99
C THR A 102 9.57 -14.40 23.37
N LYS A 103 10.54 -13.57 23.77
CA LYS A 103 10.58 -12.89 25.06
C LYS A 103 9.72 -11.62 25.09
N GLU A 104 9.95 -10.70 24.16
CA GLU A 104 9.40 -9.35 24.19
C GLU A 104 8.07 -9.22 23.41
N LEU A 105 7.80 -10.11 22.44
CA LEU A 105 6.60 -10.12 21.58
C LEU A 105 5.82 -11.46 21.62
N PRO A 106 5.45 -11.98 22.80
CA PRO A 106 4.92 -13.34 22.96
C PRO A 106 3.51 -13.55 22.38
N LEU A 107 2.67 -12.51 22.28
CA LEU A 107 1.27 -12.66 21.89
C LEU A 107 1.08 -13.08 20.44
N GLN A 108 2.10 -12.89 19.61
CA GLN A 108 2.15 -13.37 18.22
C GLN A 108 2.52 -14.86 18.11
N GLY A 109 2.62 -15.55 19.23
CA GLY A 109 2.96 -16.96 19.33
C GLY A 109 1.84 -17.93 18.91
N LYS A 110 1.84 -19.11 19.52
CA LYS A 110 0.90 -20.19 19.20
C LYS A 110 -0.58 -19.79 19.38
N PRO A 111 -1.00 -19.10 20.45
CA PRO A 111 -2.40 -18.74 20.64
C PRO A 111 -2.97 -17.91 19.49
N TRP A 112 -2.24 -16.89 19.04
CA TRP A 112 -2.66 -16.07 17.89
C TRP A 112 -2.81 -16.88 16.61
N LYS A 113 -1.86 -17.78 16.31
CA LYS A 113 -1.93 -18.65 15.12
C LYS A 113 -3.15 -19.56 15.14
N GLU A 114 -3.54 -20.07 16.31
CA GLU A 114 -4.76 -20.88 16.45
C GLU A 114 -6.03 -20.03 16.37
N ILE A 115 -6.07 -18.86 17.01
CA ILE A 115 -7.18 -17.90 16.88
C ILE A 115 -7.44 -17.58 15.40
N SER A 116 -6.40 -17.19 14.65
CA SER A 116 -6.53 -16.84 13.24
C SER A 116 -6.98 -18.03 12.36
N LYS A 117 -6.69 -19.28 12.75
CA LYS A 117 -7.24 -20.48 12.08
C LYS A 117 -8.72 -20.67 12.40
N LEU A 118 -9.13 -20.43 13.64
CA LEU A 118 -10.52 -20.55 14.07
C LEU A 118 -11.41 -19.46 13.47
N GLU A 119 -10.95 -18.21 13.43
CA GLU A 119 -11.65 -17.10 12.77
C GLU A 119 -11.82 -17.37 11.27
N LYS A 120 -10.76 -17.89 10.62
CA LYS A 120 -10.83 -18.34 9.23
C LYS A 120 -11.87 -19.44 9.02
N GLU A 121 -11.96 -20.39 9.95
CA GLU A 121 -12.96 -21.45 9.90
C GLU A 121 -14.37 -20.90 10.16
N MET A 122 -14.54 -19.93 11.05
CA MET A 122 -15.83 -19.28 11.28
C MET A 122 -16.36 -18.59 10.02
N CYS A 123 -15.48 -17.98 9.22
CA CYS A 123 -15.88 -17.35 7.97
C CYS A 123 -16.18 -18.37 6.86
N ARG A 124 -15.43 -19.48 6.81
CA ARG A 124 -15.49 -20.42 5.67
C ARG A 124 -16.40 -21.63 5.90
N LEU A 125 -16.59 -22.03 7.15
CA LEU A 125 -17.39 -23.18 7.60
C LEU A 125 -17.09 -24.49 6.85
N LYS A 126 -15.85 -24.66 6.34
CA LYS A 126 -15.46 -25.82 5.51
C LYS A 126 -15.52 -27.13 6.30
N LYS A 127 -15.34 -27.08 7.63
CA LYS A 127 -15.32 -28.24 8.53
C LYS A 127 -16.65 -28.46 9.26
N ALA A 128 -17.66 -27.62 9.05
CA ALA A 128 -18.97 -27.74 9.71
C ALA A 128 -19.68 -29.09 9.43
N ARG A 129 -19.39 -29.73 8.28
CA ARG A 129 -19.98 -31.03 7.87
C ARG A 129 -21.52 -31.02 7.99
N LYS A 130 -22.11 -31.99 8.70
CA LYS A 130 -23.56 -32.12 8.97
C LYS A 130 -23.99 -31.50 10.31
N GLN A 131 -23.09 -30.82 11.03
CA GLN A 131 -23.44 -30.20 12.31
C GLN A 131 -24.35 -29.00 12.08
N ASN A 132 -25.13 -28.64 13.11
CA ASN A 132 -25.87 -27.40 13.10
C ASN A 132 -24.88 -26.21 13.05
N ILE A 133 -25.09 -25.28 12.12
CA ILE A 133 -24.17 -24.16 11.86
C ILE A 133 -24.06 -23.25 13.08
N GLU A 134 -25.17 -22.95 13.76
CA GLU A 134 -25.17 -22.08 14.94
C GLU A 134 -24.39 -22.73 16.10
N HIS A 135 -24.59 -24.03 16.31
CA HIS A 135 -23.84 -24.78 17.31
C HIS A 135 -22.34 -24.79 16.99
N TYR A 136 -21.98 -25.06 15.74
CA TYR A 136 -20.57 -25.07 15.30
C TYR A 136 -19.91 -23.68 15.44
N MET A 137 -20.61 -22.62 15.06
CA MET A 137 -20.14 -21.24 15.25
C MET A 137 -19.97 -20.90 16.73
N SER A 138 -20.89 -21.36 17.59
CA SER A 138 -20.79 -21.18 19.05
C SER A 138 -19.56 -21.89 19.62
N GLU A 139 -19.29 -23.12 19.17
CA GLU A 139 -18.10 -23.89 19.58
C GLU A 139 -16.80 -23.19 19.19
N LEU A 140 -16.69 -22.71 17.94
CA LEU A 140 -15.53 -21.96 17.48
C LEU A 140 -15.33 -20.66 18.29
N LYS A 141 -16.42 -19.94 18.59
CA LYS A 141 -16.36 -18.75 19.45
C LYS A 141 -15.84 -19.07 20.86
N CYS A 142 -16.28 -20.18 21.45
CA CYS A 142 -15.83 -20.63 22.76
C CYS A 142 -14.32 -20.97 22.75
N GLN A 143 -13.84 -21.63 21.69
CA GLN A 143 -12.41 -21.93 21.53
C GLN A 143 -11.57 -20.63 21.38
N ILE A 144 -12.04 -19.66 20.59
CA ILE A 144 -11.39 -18.36 20.46
C ILE A 144 -11.35 -17.66 21.82
N GLN A 145 -12.46 -17.65 22.56
CA GLN A 145 -12.55 -17.05 23.89
C GLN A 145 -11.51 -17.63 24.86
N ASN A 146 -11.33 -18.96 24.88
CA ASN A 146 -10.32 -19.60 25.73
C ASN A 146 -8.90 -19.17 25.36
N LEU A 147 -8.59 -19.08 24.07
CA LEU A 147 -7.27 -18.63 23.59
C LEU A 147 -7.03 -17.13 23.87
N ARG A 148 -8.07 -16.28 23.81
CA ARG A 148 -7.97 -14.86 24.19
C ARG A 148 -7.74 -14.69 25.69
N MET A 149 -8.35 -15.54 26.52
CA MET A 149 -8.07 -15.60 27.96
C MET A 149 -6.62 -16.00 28.23
N GLU A 150 -6.08 -17.00 27.51
CA GLU A 150 -4.66 -17.38 27.59
C GLU A 150 -3.73 -16.24 27.17
N GLN A 151 -4.04 -15.53 26.07
CA GLN A 151 -3.26 -14.36 25.63
C GLN A 151 -3.23 -13.27 26.70
N GLY A 152 -4.37 -12.91 27.29
CA GLY A 152 -4.45 -11.83 28.26
C GLY A 152 -3.77 -12.09 29.61
N ASN A 153 -3.28 -13.31 29.85
CA ASN A 153 -2.44 -13.61 31.01
C ASN A 153 -0.99 -13.10 30.86
N HIS A 154 -0.57 -12.70 29.67
CA HIS A 154 0.77 -12.16 29.45
C HIS A 154 0.85 -10.71 29.92
N ARG A 155 1.86 -10.41 30.75
CA ARG A 155 2.14 -9.05 31.22
C ARG A 155 2.74 -8.24 30.08
N MET A 156 2.39 -6.95 30.03
CA MET A 156 3.00 -5.99 29.10
C MET A 156 4.51 -5.86 29.38
N ASN A 157 5.31 -6.13 28.35
CA ASN A 157 6.78 -6.10 28.42
C ASN A 157 7.34 -4.68 28.35
N GLU A 158 8.57 -4.51 28.85
CA GLU A 158 9.25 -3.21 28.88
C GLU A 158 9.45 -2.63 27.47
N ALA A 159 9.82 -3.46 26.49
CA ALA A 159 9.96 -3.03 25.10
C ALA A 159 8.64 -2.47 24.53
N ILE A 160 7.51 -3.08 24.86
CA ILE A 160 6.19 -2.63 24.43
C ILE A 160 5.77 -1.36 25.17
N ASN A 161 6.06 -1.22 26.47
CA ASN A 161 5.83 0.03 27.19
C ASN A 161 6.62 1.20 26.57
N GLN A 162 7.89 0.98 26.25
CA GLN A 162 8.72 2.00 25.59
C GLN A 162 8.20 2.35 24.20
N PHE A 163 7.75 1.33 23.45
CA PHE A 163 7.13 1.52 22.14
C PHE A 163 5.83 2.34 22.22
N ILE A 164 4.92 1.96 23.12
CA ILE A 164 3.67 2.68 23.40
C ILE A 164 3.96 4.13 23.77
N SER A 165 4.92 4.35 24.69
CA SER A 165 5.29 5.70 25.09
C SER A 165 5.84 6.53 23.93
N GLY A 166 6.55 5.91 22.97
CA GLY A 166 7.01 6.57 21.76
C GLY A 166 5.90 6.86 20.76
N CYS A 167 4.88 6.01 20.72
CA CYS A 167 3.66 6.27 19.96
C CYS A 167 2.82 7.42 20.58
N TYR A 168 2.94 7.63 21.90
CA TYR A 168 2.20 8.65 22.65
C TYR A 168 2.92 9.99 22.78
N SER A 169 4.14 10.13 22.25
CA SER A 169 4.87 11.40 22.34
C SER A 169 4.52 12.35 21.19
N ASN A 170 4.80 13.63 21.38
CA ASN A 170 4.82 14.65 20.32
C ASN A 170 5.87 14.35 19.21
N GLU A 171 6.67 13.29 19.38
CA GLU A 171 7.72 12.84 18.47
C GLU A 171 7.28 11.63 17.63
N GLN A 172 6.02 11.18 17.76
CA GLN A 172 5.48 9.92 17.19
C GLN A 172 5.94 9.65 15.75
N LEU A 173 5.81 10.62 14.83
CA LEU A 173 6.17 10.42 13.43
C LEU A 173 7.66 10.12 13.25
N TYR A 174 8.53 10.90 13.90
CA TYR A 174 9.98 10.66 13.85
C TYR A 174 10.32 9.35 14.54
N PHE A 175 9.64 9.01 15.64
CA PHE A 175 9.88 7.76 16.38
C PHE A 175 9.58 6.54 15.52
N LEU A 176 8.40 6.51 14.88
CA LEU A 176 8.01 5.42 13.98
C LEU A 176 8.94 5.32 12.76
N LYS A 177 9.37 6.47 12.20
CA LYS A 177 10.37 6.49 11.11
C LYS A 177 11.71 5.90 11.56
N TRP A 178 12.23 6.31 12.72
CA TRP A 178 13.48 5.78 13.25
C TRP A 178 13.39 4.30 13.57
N MET A 179 12.31 3.85 14.22
CA MET A 179 12.03 2.43 14.48
C MET A 179 12.07 1.61 13.19
N LYS A 180 11.44 2.08 12.11
CA LYS A 180 11.48 1.41 10.81
C LYS A 180 12.92 1.33 10.28
N ILE A 181 13.61 2.46 10.19
CA ILE A 181 14.97 2.53 9.62
C ILE A 181 15.94 1.63 10.38
N THR A 182 15.91 1.67 11.71
CA THR A 182 16.83 0.92 12.57
C THR A 182 16.53 -0.58 12.56
N LEU A 183 15.26 -0.99 12.65
CA LEU A 183 14.87 -2.40 12.55
C LEU A 183 15.17 -2.99 11.17
N ASP A 184 14.90 -2.25 10.09
CA ASP A 184 15.24 -2.69 8.74
C ASP A 184 16.76 -2.85 8.57
N SER A 185 17.54 -1.92 9.14
CA SER A 185 19.01 -2.00 9.13
C SER A 185 19.51 -3.21 9.91
N LEU A 186 18.99 -3.45 11.11
CA LEU A 186 19.30 -4.60 11.95
C LEU A 186 18.96 -5.91 11.23
N THR A 187 17.73 -6.03 10.74
CA THR A 187 17.24 -7.20 10.00
C THR A 187 18.08 -7.47 8.74
N ARG A 188 18.41 -6.44 7.95
CA ARG A 188 19.28 -6.61 6.76
C ARG A 188 20.65 -7.18 7.11
N LYS A 189 21.28 -6.72 8.20
CA LYS A 189 22.57 -7.24 8.65
C LYS A 189 22.49 -8.75 8.93
N HIS A 190 21.47 -9.19 9.67
CA HIS A 190 21.28 -10.60 10.01
C HIS A 190 20.82 -11.49 8.83
N LEU A 191 19.96 -10.98 7.95
CA LEU A 191 19.37 -11.76 6.85
C LEU A 191 20.26 -11.87 5.61
N SER A 192 21.23 -10.98 5.43
CA SER A 192 22.09 -10.93 4.23
C SER A 192 22.65 -12.29 3.83
N ARG A 193 23.23 -13.04 4.78
CA ARG A 193 23.78 -14.39 4.57
C ARG A 193 22.71 -15.43 4.28
N LEU A 194 21.58 -15.39 4.98
CA LEU A 194 20.47 -16.33 4.77
C LEU A 194 19.82 -16.14 3.39
N GLN A 195 19.68 -14.90 2.94
CA GLN A 195 19.17 -14.56 1.61
C GLN A 195 20.11 -15.01 0.50
N GLU A 196 21.42 -14.95 0.72
CA GLU A 196 22.42 -15.50 -0.22
C GLU A 196 22.29 -17.02 -0.33
N GLN A 197 22.27 -17.73 0.81
CA GLN A 197 22.06 -19.18 0.86
C GLN A 197 20.74 -19.61 0.20
N TYR A 198 19.68 -18.82 0.38
CA TYR A 198 18.39 -19.06 -0.25
C TYR A 198 18.44 -18.89 -1.77
N ARG A 199 19.09 -17.82 -2.26
CA ARG A 199 19.29 -17.58 -3.70
C ARG A 199 20.06 -18.72 -4.36
N ASP A 200 21.10 -19.24 -3.69
CA ASP A 200 21.87 -20.37 -4.19
C ASP A 200 21.04 -21.66 -4.26
N ALA A 201 20.27 -21.95 -3.19
CA ALA A 201 19.37 -23.11 -3.17
C ALA A 201 18.25 -23.02 -4.22
N CYS A 202 17.84 -21.81 -4.60
CA CYS A 202 16.86 -21.57 -5.68
C CYS A 202 17.39 -21.89 -7.08
N GLN A 203 18.71 -22.05 -7.28
CA GLN A 203 19.25 -22.43 -8.58
C GLN A 203 18.91 -23.88 -8.94
N ASN A 204 18.76 -24.77 -7.94
CA ASN A 204 18.41 -26.20 -8.12
C ASN A 204 17.28 -26.66 -7.16
N PRO A 205 16.05 -26.16 -7.33
CA PRO A 205 14.97 -26.32 -6.35
C PRO A 205 14.36 -27.73 -6.25
N LYS A 206 14.72 -28.65 -7.15
CA LYS A 206 14.23 -30.04 -7.11
C LYS A 206 15.00 -30.90 -6.09
N GLU A 207 16.27 -30.58 -5.83
CA GLU A 207 17.13 -31.33 -4.90
C GLU A 207 17.05 -30.74 -3.47
N ASP A 208 16.81 -29.43 -3.34
CA ASP A 208 16.93 -28.69 -2.07
C ASP A 208 15.59 -28.26 -1.43
N LYS A 209 14.50 -29.02 -1.61
CA LYS A 209 13.16 -28.61 -1.08
C LYS A 209 13.11 -28.44 0.43
N GLU A 210 13.71 -29.36 1.20
CA GLU A 210 13.72 -29.27 2.67
C GLU A 210 14.61 -28.12 3.14
N ARG A 211 15.77 -27.96 2.51
CA ARG A 211 16.69 -26.85 2.76
C ARG A 211 16.05 -25.48 2.50
N LEU A 212 15.30 -25.34 1.40
CA LEU A 212 14.55 -24.13 1.10
C LEU A 212 13.48 -23.82 2.17
N ARG A 213 12.76 -24.84 2.64
CA ARG A 213 11.77 -24.67 3.71
C ARG A 213 12.41 -24.26 5.03
N ASP A 214 13.57 -24.83 5.36
CA ASP A 214 14.30 -24.48 6.58
C ASP A 214 14.84 -23.06 6.51
N LEU A 215 15.44 -22.66 5.38
CA LEU A 215 15.88 -21.29 5.14
C LEU A 215 14.72 -20.29 5.18
N ASP A 216 13.57 -20.61 4.59
CA ASP A 216 12.35 -19.78 4.68
C ASP A 216 11.93 -19.57 6.15
N ASN A 217 11.95 -20.64 6.96
CA ASN A 217 11.62 -20.55 8.38
C ASN A 217 12.62 -19.69 9.15
N GLN A 218 13.93 -19.84 8.87
CA GLN A 218 14.99 -19.04 9.50
C GLN A 218 14.92 -17.57 9.10
N ILE A 219 14.64 -17.26 7.84
CA ILE A 219 14.45 -15.88 7.36
C ILE A 219 13.22 -15.26 8.04
N ALA A 220 12.10 -15.99 8.10
CA ALA A 220 10.89 -15.52 8.74
C ALA A 220 11.10 -15.26 10.24
N SER A 221 11.74 -16.19 10.96
CA SER A 221 12.00 -16.06 12.40
C SER A 221 12.96 -14.89 12.68
N SER A 222 13.97 -14.70 11.82
CA SER A 222 15.03 -13.68 11.97
C SER A 222 14.68 -12.30 11.40
N SER A 223 13.46 -12.11 10.88
CA SER A 223 13.01 -10.81 10.40
C SER A 223 12.37 -9.99 11.53
N LEU A 224 12.74 -8.73 11.75
CA LEU A 224 12.06 -7.87 12.72
C LEU A 224 11.78 -6.50 12.10
N GLY A 225 10.60 -5.98 12.41
CA GLY A 225 10.11 -4.73 11.82
C GLY A 225 9.00 -4.16 12.67
N ILE A 226 8.69 -2.89 12.47
CA ILE A 226 7.74 -2.12 13.28
C ILE A 226 6.35 -2.77 13.38
N GLN A 227 5.94 -3.47 12.33
CA GLN A 227 4.70 -4.25 12.27
C GLN A 227 4.60 -5.33 13.36
N HIS A 228 5.73 -5.84 13.84
CA HIS A 228 5.71 -6.82 14.94
C HIS A 228 5.36 -6.15 16.26
N PHE A 229 5.82 -4.91 16.50
CA PHE A 229 5.46 -4.15 17.69
C PHE A 229 3.99 -3.72 17.64
N MET A 230 3.53 -3.21 16.50
CA MET A 230 2.13 -2.84 16.31
C MET A 230 1.19 -4.03 16.43
N ARG A 231 1.58 -5.21 15.90
CA ARG A 231 0.80 -6.43 16.06
C ARG A 231 0.71 -6.88 17.51
N GLU A 232 1.82 -6.84 18.25
CA GLU A 232 1.83 -7.16 19.68
C GLU A 232 0.89 -6.25 20.46
N LEU A 233 0.96 -4.95 20.19
CA LEU A 233 0.10 -3.93 20.76
C LEU A 233 -1.38 -4.16 20.44
N SER A 234 -1.69 -4.57 19.21
CA SER A 234 -3.04 -4.93 18.79
C SER A 234 -3.56 -6.16 19.52
N GLN A 235 -2.71 -7.18 19.74
CA GLN A 235 -3.10 -8.37 20.52
C GLN A 235 -3.33 -8.06 22.00
N LEU A 236 -2.53 -7.15 22.58
CA LEU A 236 -2.76 -6.63 23.93
C LEU A 236 -4.11 -5.93 24.03
N TYR A 237 -4.44 -5.08 23.05
CA TYR A 237 -5.73 -4.40 22.98
C TYR A 237 -6.89 -5.42 22.90
N GLU A 238 -6.83 -6.35 21.95
CA GLU A 238 -7.91 -7.31 21.71
C GLU A 238 -8.15 -8.22 22.92
N SER A 239 -7.07 -8.72 23.55
CA SER A 239 -7.18 -9.56 24.74
C SER A 239 -7.75 -8.80 25.95
N ALA A 240 -7.29 -7.56 26.20
CA ALA A 240 -7.81 -6.73 27.28
C ALA A 240 -9.29 -6.35 27.08
N HIS A 241 -9.66 -6.04 25.83
CA HIS A 241 -11.05 -5.74 25.47
C HIS A 241 -11.95 -6.96 25.71
N PHE A 242 -11.51 -8.15 25.29
CA PHE A 242 -12.26 -9.38 25.44
C PHE A 242 -12.49 -9.77 26.90
N GLN A 243 -11.52 -9.49 27.79
CA GLN A 243 -11.60 -9.79 29.21
C GLN A 243 -12.45 -8.79 30.03
N GLY A 244 -12.90 -7.68 29.43
CA GLY A 244 -13.59 -6.60 30.15
C GLY A 244 -12.68 -5.80 31.10
N ASN A 245 -11.37 -6.09 31.13
CA ASN A 245 -10.36 -5.43 31.96
C ASN A 245 -9.81 -4.13 31.36
N TRP A 246 -10.41 -3.66 30.26
CA TRP A 246 -10.03 -2.47 29.50
C TRP A 246 -9.91 -1.19 30.35
N ASN A 247 -10.81 -1.01 31.32
CA ASN A 247 -11.01 0.24 32.05
C ASN A 247 -9.85 0.68 32.94
N HIS A 248 -8.87 -0.20 33.20
CA HIS A 248 -7.73 0.08 34.09
C HIS A 248 -6.35 -0.02 33.41
N SER A 249 -6.31 -0.15 32.08
CA SER A 249 -5.07 -0.34 31.33
C SER A 249 -4.60 0.94 30.60
N PRO A 250 -3.28 1.16 30.42
CA PRO A 250 -2.74 2.23 29.56
C PRO A 250 -3.12 2.07 28.07
N LEU A 251 -3.80 0.98 27.73
CA LEU A 251 -4.37 0.74 26.40
C LEU A 251 -5.67 1.52 26.20
N LYS A 252 -6.33 2.03 27.26
CA LYS A 252 -7.60 2.76 27.12
C LYS A 252 -7.54 3.93 26.12
N GLU A 253 -6.39 4.58 26.06
CA GLU A 253 -6.10 5.74 25.22
C GLU A 253 -5.55 5.34 23.83
N LEU A 254 -5.32 4.05 23.58
CA LEU A 254 -4.77 3.53 22.33
C LEU A 254 -5.62 3.90 21.10
N PRO A 255 -6.97 3.80 21.14
CA PRO A 255 -7.80 4.30 20.04
C PRO A 255 -7.64 5.81 19.85
N GLU A 256 -7.64 6.60 20.94
CA GLU A 256 -7.59 8.07 20.89
C GLU A 256 -6.25 8.64 20.41
N ILE A 257 -5.14 7.90 20.59
CA ILE A 257 -3.81 8.36 20.18
C ILE A 257 -3.39 7.78 18.81
N CYS A 258 -3.90 6.60 18.45
CA CYS A 258 -3.79 6.10 17.08
C CYS A 258 -4.77 6.79 16.10
N MET A 259 -5.74 7.54 16.64
CA MET A 259 -6.58 8.52 15.93
C MET A 259 -5.82 9.78 15.48
N CYS A 260 -4.56 9.98 15.90
CA CYS A 260 -3.81 11.18 15.51
C CYS A 260 -3.39 11.20 14.03
N LEU A 261 -3.37 10.05 13.34
CA LEU A 261 -3.03 9.97 11.92
C LEU A 261 -4.29 9.65 11.11
N ARG A 262 -4.87 10.68 10.52
CA ARG A 262 -6.02 10.56 9.62
C ARG A 262 -5.54 10.13 8.25
N ILE A 263 -5.96 8.96 7.79
CA ILE A 263 -5.53 8.36 6.54
C ILE A 263 -6.69 8.25 5.57
N ARG A 264 -6.49 8.73 4.35
CA ARG A 264 -7.35 8.41 3.21
C ARG A 264 -6.74 7.28 2.40
N VAL A 265 -7.53 6.29 2.01
CA VAL A 265 -7.05 5.12 1.30
C VAL A 265 -7.57 5.12 -0.14
N VAL A 266 -6.65 5.08 -1.10
CA VAL A 266 -6.95 4.96 -2.53
C VAL A 266 -6.33 3.67 -3.05
N THR A 267 -7.17 2.77 -3.56
CA THR A 267 -6.72 1.49 -4.12
C THR A 267 -6.92 1.45 -5.62
N VAL A 268 -6.04 0.75 -6.36
CA VAL A 268 -6.29 0.37 -7.75
C VAL A 268 -6.47 -1.14 -7.91
N LEU A 269 -7.50 -1.55 -8.64
CA LEU A 269 -7.82 -2.92 -9.04
C LEU A 269 -7.84 -3.03 -10.56
N GLY A 270 -7.63 -4.23 -11.10
CA GLY A 270 -7.68 -4.46 -12.54
C GLY A 270 -6.87 -5.68 -12.97
N VAL A 271 -7.07 -6.10 -14.22
CA VAL A 271 -6.36 -7.24 -14.82
C VAL A 271 -4.84 -7.08 -14.75
N GLN A 272 -4.11 -8.20 -14.82
CA GLN A 272 -2.66 -8.18 -14.93
C GLN A 272 -2.20 -7.36 -16.13
N SER A 273 -1.11 -6.61 -15.96
CA SER A 273 -0.50 -5.79 -17.03
C SER A 273 -1.41 -4.70 -17.63
N SER A 274 -2.48 -4.29 -16.96
CA SER A 274 -3.35 -3.17 -17.40
C SER A 274 -2.78 -1.76 -17.17
N GLY A 275 -1.58 -1.64 -16.61
CA GLY A 275 -0.96 -0.33 -16.33
C GLY A 275 -1.36 0.31 -14.98
N LYS A 276 -1.83 -0.46 -14.00
CA LYS A 276 -2.20 0.01 -12.65
C LYS A 276 -1.08 0.81 -11.96
N SER A 277 0.08 0.18 -11.82
CA SER A 277 1.26 0.80 -11.19
C SER A 277 1.74 2.01 -12.00
N THR A 278 1.66 1.97 -13.34
CA THR A 278 1.97 3.10 -14.22
C THR A 278 1.03 4.28 -13.99
N LEU A 279 -0.27 4.02 -13.85
CA LEU A 279 -1.28 5.03 -13.55
C LEU A 279 -0.99 5.69 -12.20
N LEU A 280 -0.76 4.91 -11.15
CA LEU A 280 -0.45 5.42 -9.82
C LEU A 280 0.86 6.22 -9.79
N ASN A 281 1.92 5.72 -10.42
CA ASN A 281 3.20 6.42 -10.55
C ASN A 281 3.03 7.78 -11.23
N THR A 282 2.18 7.86 -12.26
CA THR A 282 1.94 9.10 -12.98
C THR A 282 1.04 10.06 -12.17
N MET A 283 0.00 9.56 -11.50
CA MET A 283 -0.90 10.38 -10.67
C MET A 283 -0.18 10.99 -9.46
N PHE A 284 0.56 10.17 -8.72
CA PHE A 284 1.10 10.56 -7.42
C PHE A 284 2.61 10.84 -7.44
N GLY A 285 3.30 10.61 -8.56
CA GLY A 285 4.75 10.80 -8.66
C GLY A 285 5.55 9.73 -7.91
N VAL A 286 4.95 8.57 -7.70
CA VAL A 286 5.48 7.48 -6.87
C VAL A 286 6.24 6.43 -7.70
N GLN A 287 6.93 5.50 -7.04
CA GLN A 287 7.82 4.51 -7.69
C GLN A 287 7.41 3.05 -7.46
N PHE A 288 6.16 2.69 -7.75
CA PHE A 288 5.78 1.27 -7.84
C PHE A 288 6.54 0.58 -8.98
N ALA A 289 6.93 -0.68 -8.75
CA ALA A 289 7.64 -1.49 -9.76
C ALA A 289 6.73 -1.77 -10.97
N VAL A 290 7.26 -1.54 -12.18
CA VAL A 290 6.56 -1.74 -13.45
C VAL A 290 7.30 -2.76 -14.32
N SER A 291 6.60 -3.78 -14.81
CA SER A 291 7.13 -4.80 -15.72
C SER A 291 6.02 -5.33 -16.65
N SER A 292 6.41 -6.04 -17.70
CA SER A 292 5.45 -6.69 -18.62
C SER A 292 4.81 -7.97 -18.03
N GLY A 293 5.43 -8.57 -17.01
CA GLY A 293 4.96 -9.77 -16.32
C GLY A 293 4.27 -9.47 -14.98
N ARG A 294 4.12 -10.48 -14.11
CA ARG A 294 3.56 -10.27 -12.76
C ARG A 294 4.53 -9.44 -11.91
N CYS A 295 4.29 -8.14 -11.88
CA CYS A 295 5.12 -7.18 -11.15
C CYS A 295 4.86 -7.23 -9.64
N THR A 296 3.61 -7.51 -9.29
CA THR A 296 3.02 -7.26 -7.98
C THR A 296 2.43 -8.56 -7.46
N LYS A 297 2.93 -9.08 -6.34
CA LYS A 297 2.33 -10.21 -5.60
C LYS A 297 1.61 -9.70 -4.34
N GLY A 298 0.31 -9.89 -4.23
CA GLY A 298 -0.50 -9.34 -3.12
C GLY A 298 -0.85 -7.85 -3.29
N ALA A 299 -0.91 -7.10 -2.19
CA ALA A 299 -1.24 -5.66 -2.21
C ALA A 299 -0.09 -4.82 -1.63
N PHE A 300 0.50 -3.95 -2.43
CA PHE A 300 1.59 -3.07 -2.06
C PHE A 300 1.03 -1.74 -1.59
N MET A 301 1.57 -1.22 -0.49
CA MET A 301 1.00 -0.07 0.20
C MET A 301 2.07 1.00 0.35
N LEU A 302 1.73 2.20 -0.09
CA LEU A 302 2.60 3.36 -0.07
C LEU A 302 1.87 4.50 0.65
N LEU A 303 2.51 5.09 1.65
CA LEU A 303 1.92 6.19 2.41
C LEU A 303 2.54 7.51 1.94
N ILE A 304 1.69 8.43 1.46
CA ILE A 304 2.10 9.75 0.98
C ILE A 304 1.72 10.78 2.04
N GLY A 305 2.69 11.61 2.45
CA GLY A 305 2.44 12.73 3.35
C GLY A 305 1.64 13.83 2.67
N VAL A 306 0.58 14.31 3.33
CA VAL A 306 -0.16 15.50 2.86
C VAL A 306 0.51 16.73 3.46
N SER A 307 0.86 17.70 2.60
CA SER A 307 1.43 18.97 3.06
C SER A 307 0.42 19.76 3.89
N GLU A 308 0.91 20.59 4.81
CA GLU A 308 0.08 21.30 5.80
C GLU A 308 -1.08 22.09 5.16
N GLU A 309 -0.83 22.70 4.01
CA GLU A 309 -1.81 23.46 3.23
C GLU A 309 -3.03 22.62 2.83
N PHE A 310 -2.82 21.34 2.49
CA PHE A 310 -3.88 20.44 2.01
C PHE A 310 -4.50 19.56 3.12
N ARG A 311 -3.89 19.46 4.31
CA ARG A 311 -4.41 18.63 5.41
C ARG A 311 -5.80 19.04 5.87
N SER A 312 -6.06 20.33 5.93
CA SER A 312 -7.38 20.87 6.31
C SER A 312 -8.43 20.60 5.23
N GLU A 313 -8.02 20.67 3.96
CA GLU A 313 -8.92 20.50 2.81
C GLU A 313 -9.31 19.03 2.60
N LEU A 314 -8.33 18.13 2.68
CA LEU A 314 -8.53 16.68 2.52
C LEU A 314 -8.99 16.00 3.83
N ARG A 315 -8.89 16.71 4.96
CA ARG A 315 -9.19 16.23 6.32
C ARG A 315 -8.41 14.97 6.67
N CYS A 316 -7.19 14.86 6.16
CA CYS A 316 -6.29 13.75 6.41
C CYS A 316 -4.84 14.24 6.46
N ASP A 317 -4.01 13.49 7.18
CA ASP A 317 -2.58 13.77 7.33
C ASP A 317 -1.76 12.98 6.30
N TYR A 318 -2.31 11.85 5.84
CA TYR A 318 -1.70 10.97 4.84
C TYR A 318 -2.71 10.43 3.84
N ILE A 319 -2.21 10.05 2.66
CA ILE A 319 -2.94 9.24 1.68
C ILE A 319 -2.20 7.90 1.54
N LEU A 320 -2.88 6.80 1.84
CA LEU A 320 -2.39 5.44 1.60
C LEU A 320 -2.81 4.99 0.20
N ILE A 321 -1.84 4.79 -0.67
CA ILE A 321 -2.03 4.23 -1.99
C ILE A 321 -1.80 2.72 -1.92
N ILE A 322 -2.78 1.94 -2.39
CA ILE A 322 -2.68 0.48 -2.47
C ILE A 322 -2.65 0.05 -3.94
N ASP A 323 -1.49 -0.43 -4.39
CA ASP A 323 -1.34 -1.09 -5.68
C ASP A 323 -1.52 -2.60 -5.52
N THR A 324 -2.46 -3.18 -6.24
CA THR A 324 -2.76 -4.61 -6.11
C THR A 324 -2.13 -5.44 -7.21
N GLU A 325 -1.93 -6.71 -6.91
CA GLU A 325 -1.73 -7.75 -7.89
C GLU A 325 -2.83 -7.69 -8.97
N GLY A 326 -2.44 -8.03 -10.20
CA GLY A 326 -3.39 -8.22 -11.29
C GLY A 326 -4.30 -9.41 -11.01
N LEU A 327 -5.61 -9.16 -11.00
CA LEU A 327 -6.60 -10.21 -10.85
C LEU A 327 -6.50 -11.20 -12.03
N LYS A 328 -6.76 -12.48 -11.76
CA LYS A 328 -6.69 -13.61 -12.70
C LYS A 328 -5.36 -13.76 -13.43
N SER A 329 -4.23 -13.67 -12.72
CA SER A 329 -2.93 -13.92 -13.35
C SER A 329 -2.85 -15.32 -13.97
N LEU A 330 -2.40 -15.41 -15.23
CA LEU A 330 -2.28 -16.67 -15.99
C LEU A 330 -1.39 -17.72 -15.29
N GLU A 331 -0.46 -17.26 -14.46
CA GLU A 331 0.44 -18.07 -13.65
C GLU A 331 -0.27 -18.73 -12.45
N LEU A 332 -1.26 -18.06 -11.86
CA LEU A 332 -2.05 -18.57 -10.74
C LEU A 332 -3.26 -19.38 -11.18
N ALA A 333 -3.77 -19.18 -12.41
CA ALA A 333 -4.90 -19.95 -12.96
C ALA A 333 -4.67 -21.47 -12.96
N LYS A 334 -3.41 -21.94 -12.86
CA LYS A 334 -3.02 -23.35 -12.73
C LYS A 334 -3.26 -23.93 -11.32
N LEU A 335 -3.55 -23.10 -10.32
CA LEU A 335 -3.83 -23.50 -8.94
C LEU A 335 -5.34 -23.53 -8.70
N ALA A 336 -5.83 -24.61 -8.07
CA ALA A 336 -7.25 -24.87 -7.84
C ALA A 336 -7.97 -23.76 -7.02
N ASP A 337 -7.23 -22.97 -6.23
CA ASP A 337 -7.78 -21.96 -5.31
C ASP A 337 -7.60 -20.50 -5.79
N SER A 338 -7.16 -20.26 -7.03
CA SER A 338 -6.82 -18.90 -7.52
C SER A 338 -7.99 -17.90 -7.45
N TYR A 339 -9.20 -18.36 -7.78
CA TYR A 339 -10.42 -17.55 -7.69
C TYR A 339 -10.80 -17.16 -6.25
N GLU A 340 -10.51 -18.01 -5.27
CA GLU A 340 -10.77 -17.69 -3.86
C GLU A 340 -9.81 -16.57 -3.41
N HIS A 341 -8.54 -16.65 -3.84
CA HIS A 341 -7.53 -15.65 -3.52
C HIS A 341 -7.86 -14.26 -4.08
N ASP A 342 -8.23 -14.17 -5.36
CA ASP A 342 -8.56 -12.89 -6.01
C ASP A 342 -9.80 -12.23 -5.38
N ASN A 343 -10.81 -13.04 -5.03
CA ASN A 343 -12.00 -12.55 -4.35
C ASN A 343 -11.68 -12.04 -2.93
N GLU A 344 -10.82 -12.74 -2.19
CA GLU A 344 -10.37 -12.32 -0.86
C GLU A 344 -9.57 -11.03 -0.93
N LEU A 345 -8.62 -10.94 -1.87
CA LEU A 345 -7.81 -9.74 -2.09
C LEU A 345 -8.68 -8.54 -2.46
N ALA A 346 -9.58 -8.69 -3.44
CA ALA A 346 -10.48 -7.62 -3.87
C ALA A 346 -11.41 -7.17 -2.73
N THR A 347 -12.00 -8.11 -1.99
CA THR A 347 -12.88 -7.81 -0.84
C THR A 347 -12.12 -7.02 0.24
N LEU A 348 -10.88 -7.41 0.55
CA LEU A 348 -10.04 -6.75 1.53
C LEU A 348 -9.72 -5.30 1.13
N VAL A 349 -9.15 -5.11 -0.07
CA VAL A 349 -8.68 -3.79 -0.48
C VAL A 349 -9.83 -2.82 -0.72
N VAL A 350 -10.95 -3.29 -1.27
CA VAL A 350 -12.18 -2.49 -1.38
C VAL A 350 -12.70 -2.10 0.00
N GLY A 351 -12.66 -3.02 0.96
CA GLY A 351 -13.11 -2.75 2.33
C GLY A 351 -12.25 -1.77 3.11
N LEU A 352 -10.98 -1.60 2.73
CA LEU A 352 -10.06 -0.63 3.32
C LEU A 352 -10.13 0.75 2.66
N SER A 353 -10.66 0.84 1.44
CA SER A 353 -10.55 2.03 0.59
C SER A 353 -11.64 3.05 0.84
N ASP A 354 -11.27 4.33 0.86
CA ASP A 354 -12.22 5.43 0.64
C ASP A 354 -12.63 5.47 -0.84
N ILE A 355 -11.64 5.31 -1.74
CA ILE A 355 -11.85 5.30 -3.19
C ILE A 355 -11.17 4.07 -3.82
N THR A 356 -11.94 3.32 -4.61
CA THR A 356 -11.43 2.21 -5.41
C THR A 356 -11.37 2.61 -6.89
N ILE A 357 -10.21 2.52 -7.50
CA ILE A 357 -10.00 2.73 -8.93
C ILE A 357 -10.03 1.37 -9.61
N VAL A 358 -10.93 1.15 -10.57
CA VAL A 358 -10.99 -0.08 -11.36
C VAL A 358 -10.45 0.21 -12.75
N ASN A 359 -9.21 -0.21 -12.97
CA ASN A 359 -8.47 -0.02 -14.20
C ASN A 359 -8.83 -1.11 -15.22
N ILE A 360 -9.46 -0.69 -16.32
CA ILE A 360 -10.00 -1.54 -17.38
C ILE A 360 -9.14 -1.36 -18.63
N SER A 361 -8.57 -2.46 -19.12
CA SER A 361 -8.01 -2.51 -20.49
C SER A 361 -9.12 -2.80 -21.49
N MET A 362 -9.20 -2.02 -22.57
CA MET A 362 -10.21 -2.18 -23.63
C MET A 362 -9.88 -3.31 -24.62
N GLU A 363 -8.69 -3.92 -24.51
CA GLU A 363 -8.19 -4.89 -25.50
C GLU A 363 -8.75 -6.32 -25.30
N ASN A 364 -9.25 -6.66 -24.11
CA ASN A 364 -9.73 -8.01 -23.80
C ASN A 364 -11.07 -8.00 -23.02
N ALA A 365 -12.18 -8.12 -23.74
CA ALA A 365 -13.54 -8.06 -23.19
C ALA A 365 -13.85 -9.17 -22.18
N THR A 366 -13.27 -10.37 -22.35
CA THR A 366 -13.53 -11.52 -21.48
C THR A 366 -12.86 -11.31 -20.11
N GLU A 367 -11.59 -10.91 -20.09
CA GLU A 367 -10.86 -10.60 -18.86
C GLU A 367 -11.46 -9.41 -18.10
N MET A 368 -11.97 -8.41 -18.84
CA MET A 368 -12.71 -7.30 -18.27
C MET A 368 -13.95 -7.79 -17.51
N LYS A 369 -14.81 -8.58 -18.18
CA LYS A 369 -16.06 -9.09 -17.60
C LYS A 369 -15.80 -9.85 -16.30
N ASP A 370 -14.78 -10.69 -16.34
CA ASP A 370 -14.32 -11.52 -15.25
C ASP A 370 -13.81 -10.72 -14.04
N THR A 371 -13.04 -9.67 -14.30
CA THR A 371 -12.51 -8.76 -13.27
C THR A 371 -13.65 -7.97 -12.62
N LEU A 372 -14.59 -7.47 -13.44
CA LEU A 372 -15.75 -6.74 -12.96
C LEU A 372 -16.64 -7.61 -12.08
N GLN A 373 -16.81 -8.90 -12.41
CA GLN A 373 -17.54 -9.85 -11.58
C GLN A 373 -16.94 -9.93 -10.15
N ILE A 374 -15.62 -10.08 -10.04
CA ILE A 374 -14.90 -10.13 -8.75
C ILE A 374 -15.12 -8.83 -7.96
N VAL A 375 -14.97 -7.70 -8.63
CA VAL A 375 -15.14 -6.36 -8.04
C VAL A 375 -16.58 -6.13 -7.56
N VAL A 376 -17.59 -6.52 -8.35
CA VAL A 376 -19.01 -6.43 -7.98
C VAL A 376 -19.31 -7.27 -6.75
N HIS A 377 -18.76 -8.48 -6.64
CA HIS A 377 -18.87 -9.30 -5.43
C HIS A 377 -18.26 -8.60 -4.20
N ALA A 378 -17.08 -7.98 -4.34
CA ALA A 378 -16.45 -7.22 -3.27
C ALA A 378 -17.32 -6.04 -2.81
N PHE A 379 -17.87 -5.26 -3.73
CA PHE A 379 -18.77 -4.14 -3.40
C PHE A 379 -20.07 -4.60 -2.73
N LEU A 380 -20.67 -5.70 -3.21
CA LEU A 380 -21.88 -6.28 -2.63
C LEU A 380 -21.67 -6.62 -1.14
N ARG A 381 -20.54 -7.29 -0.84
CA ARG A 381 -20.15 -7.66 0.53
C ARG A 381 -19.87 -6.43 1.40
N MET A 382 -19.22 -5.41 0.84
CA MET A 382 -18.94 -4.17 1.58
C MET A 382 -20.22 -3.42 1.97
N LYS A 383 -21.22 -3.40 1.08
CA LYS A 383 -22.53 -2.83 1.42
C LYS A 383 -23.18 -3.52 2.61
N GLU A 384 -22.98 -4.82 2.76
CA GLU A 384 -23.65 -5.61 3.81
C GLU A 384 -23.01 -5.44 5.18
N VAL A 385 -21.73 -5.11 5.22
CA VAL A 385 -21.07 -4.65 6.45
C VAL A 385 -21.29 -3.15 6.71
N GLY A 386 -22.23 -2.53 6.00
CA GLY A 386 -22.63 -1.13 6.20
C GLY A 386 -21.70 -0.09 5.58
N LYS A 387 -20.68 -0.50 4.82
CA LYS A 387 -19.80 0.42 4.09
C LYS A 387 -20.41 0.77 2.75
N LYS A 388 -20.29 2.03 2.34
CA LYS A 388 -20.62 2.45 0.97
C LYS A 388 -19.33 2.70 0.21
N PRO A 389 -18.90 1.76 -0.64
CA PRO A 389 -17.69 1.97 -1.41
C PRO A 389 -17.91 3.09 -2.44
N CYS A 390 -16.88 3.89 -2.69
CA CYS A 390 -16.81 4.81 -3.82
C CYS A 390 -15.86 4.22 -4.87
N CYS A 391 -16.27 4.23 -6.14
CA CYS A 391 -15.48 3.63 -7.21
C CYS A 391 -15.46 4.47 -8.49
N HIS A 392 -14.31 4.49 -9.15
CA HIS A 392 -14.10 5.08 -10.47
C HIS A 392 -13.53 4.06 -11.45
N PHE A 393 -14.09 4.00 -12.64
CA PHE A 393 -13.58 3.16 -13.73
C PHE A 393 -12.66 3.98 -14.62
N VAL A 394 -11.47 3.43 -14.89
CA VAL A 394 -10.49 4.03 -15.79
C VAL A 394 -10.35 3.11 -17.00
N HIS A 395 -10.82 3.59 -18.16
CA HIS A 395 -10.72 2.91 -19.43
C HIS A 395 -9.41 3.31 -20.12
N GLN A 396 -8.45 2.37 -20.17
CA GLN A 396 -7.13 2.57 -20.77
C GLN A 396 -7.16 2.37 -22.30
N ASN A 397 -6.15 2.92 -22.97
CA ASN A 397 -5.92 2.79 -24.42
C ASN A 397 -7.11 3.28 -25.27
N THR A 398 -7.77 4.35 -24.83
CA THR A 398 -8.89 4.93 -25.57
C THR A 398 -8.37 5.75 -26.74
N ALA A 399 -8.89 5.49 -27.95
CA ALA A 399 -8.56 6.31 -29.12
C ALA A 399 -9.18 7.71 -28.95
N GLU A 400 -8.41 8.77 -29.20
CA GLU A 400 -8.83 10.18 -29.03
C GLU A 400 -10.06 10.56 -29.88
N VAL A 401 -10.45 9.74 -30.86
CA VAL A 401 -11.48 10.06 -31.86
C VAL A 401 -12.79 9.32 -31.57
N ALA A 402 -13.52 9.74 -30.53
CA ALA A 402 -14.91 9.34 -30.33
C ALA A 402 -15.76 10.47 -29.73
N VAL A 403 -16.70 10.96 -30.55
CA VAL A 403 -17.73 11.98 -30.28
C VAL A 403 -18.45 11.72 -28.94
N HIS A 404 -18.83 12.79 -28.23
CA HIS A 404 -19.55 12.75 -26.94
C HIS A 404 -20.74 11.77 -26.91
N GLU A 405 -21.49 11.64 -28.00
CA GLU A 405 -22.62 10.71 -28.11
C GLU A 405 -22.21 9.23 -28.06
N LYS A 406 -21.08 8.87 -28.68
CA LYS A 406 -20.56 7.49 -28.67
C LYS A 406 -20.14 7.09 -27.26
N LYS A 407 -19.46 7.99 -26.54
CA LYS A 407 -19.09 7.79 -25.13
C LYS A 407 -20.33 7.65 -24.24
N ALA A 408 -21.38 8.45 -24.44
CA ALA A 408 -22.61 8.36 -23.63
C ALA A 408 -23.35 7.03 -23.83
N ARG A 409 -23.39 6.51 -25.07
CA ARG A 409 -23.98 5.19 -25.36
C ARG A 409 -23.17 4.06 -24.75
N GLU A 410 -21.85 4.10 -24.85
CA GLU A 410 -20.94 3.12 -24.24
C GLU A 410 -21.12 3.09 -22.71
N ARG A 411 -21.22 4.25 -22.05
CA ARG A 411 -21.48 4.31 -20.59
C ARG A 411 -22.81 3.66 -20.18
N LYS A 412 -23.88 3.86 -20.97
CA LYS A 412 -25.18 3.23 -20.69
C LYS A 412 -25.11 1.71 -20.83
N MET A 413 -24.47 1.22 -21.88
CA MET A 413 -24.27 -0.22 -22.08
C MET A 413 -23.41 -0.82 -20.97
N PHE A 414 -22.37 -0.10 -20.53
CA PHE A 414 -21.51 -0.51 -19.43
C PHE A 414 -22.28 -0.62 -18.10
N LEU A 415 -23.11 0.37 -17.75
CA LEU A 415 -23.95 0.27 -16.54
C LEU A 415 -24.91 -0.93 -16.61
N GLN A 416 -25.51 -1.19 -17.78
CA GLN A 416 -26.41 -2.33 -17.93
C GLN A 416 -25.70 -3.66 -17.65
N GLN A 417 -24.45 -3.81 -18.11
CA GLN A 417 -23.64 -4.98 -17.80
C GLN A 417 -23.34 -5.09 -16.30
N LEU A 418 -23.05 -3.97 -15.62
CA LEU A 418 -22.84 -3.95 -14.17
C LEU A 418 -24.10 -4.32 -13.39
N ASP A 419 -25.28 -3.88 -13.85
CA ASP A 419 -26.58 -4.23 -13.25
C ASP A 419 -26.82 -5.76 -13.36
N GLU A 420 -26.56 -6.35 -14.53
CA GLU A 420 -26.67 -7.80 -14.74
C GLU A 420 -25.72 -8.60 -13.85
N MET A 421 -24.45 -8.17 -13.75
CA MET A 421 -23.47 -8.78 -12.85
C MET A 421 -23.89 -8.67 -11.38
N THR A 422 -24.44 -7.52 -10.99
CA THR A 422 -24.92 -7.27 -9.62
C THR A 422 -26.08 -8.21 -9.28
N GLN A 423 -27.02 -8.37 -10.21
CA GLN A 423 -28.14 -9.28 -10.03
C GLN A 423 -27.66 -10.74 -9.91
N ALA A 424 -26.69 -11.15 -10.73
CA ALA A 424 -26.10 -12.48 -10.66
C ALA A 424 -25.38 -12.70 -9.31
N ALA A 425 -24.56 -11.74 -8.88
CA ALA A 425 -23.84 -11.81 -7.62
C ALA A 425 -24.79 -11.89 -6.40
N ALA A 426 -25.85 -11.07 -6.38
CA ALA A 426 -26.86 -11.09 -5.32
C ALA A 426 -27.59 -12.44 -5.22
N LYS A 427 -27.92 -13.06 -6.37
CA LYS A 427 -28.51 -14.40 -6.43
C LYS A 427 -27.56 -15.47 -5.90
N MET A 428 -26.28 -15.43 -6.30
CA MET A 428 -25.27 -16.41 -5.87
C MET A 428 -25.01 -16.35 -4.36
N GLU A 429 -24.97 -15.15 -3.78
CA GLU A 429 -24.77 -15.00 -2.33
C GLU A 429 -26.05 -15.23 -1.50
N LYS A 430 -27.19 -15.55 -2.16
CA LYS A 430 -28.53 -15.72 -1.55
C LYS A 430 -29.03 -14.46 -0.82
N ARG A 431 -28.71 -13.27 -1.35
CA ARG A 431 -28.99 -11.98 -0.69
C ARG A 431 -29.98 -11.11 -1.49
N GLY A 432 -31.26 -11.17 -1.09
CA GLY A 432 -32.30 -10.17 -1.39
C GLY A 432 -32.57 -9.78 -2.85
N ASN A 433 -33.38 -8.72 -3.04
CA ASN A 433 -33.85 -8.16 -4.32
C ASN A 433 -32.96 -7.00 -4.84
N LYS A 434 -31.63 -7.05 -4.67
CA LYS A 434 -30.73 -6.03 -5.24
C LYS A 434 -30.71 -6.18 -6.76
N LYS A 435 -31.08 -5.14 -7.51
CA LYS A 435 -31.28 -5.22 -8.97
C LYS A 435 -30.33 -4.31 -9.76
N LYS A 436 -29.82 -3.24 -9.14
CA LYS A 436 -28.96 -2.26 -9.81
C LYS A 436 -27.61 -2.13 -9.12
N PHE A 437 -26.58 -1.83 -9.90
CA PHE A 437 -25.23 -1.54 -9.42
C PHE A 437 -25.22 -0.30 -8.51
N THR A 438 -26.03 0.70 -8.83
CA THR A 438 -26.24 1.88 -7.96
C THR A 438 -26.90 1.55 -6.62
N ASP A 439 -27.50 0.36 -6.48
CA ASP A 439 -27.97 -0.07 -5.17
C ASP A 439 -26.76 -0.40 -4.29
N ILE A 440 -25.67 -0.94 -4.82
CA ILE A 440 -24.53 -1.43 -4.02
C ILE A 440 -23.39 -0.42 -3.83
N LEU A 441 -23.35 0.63 -4.65
CA LEU A 441 -22.24 1.57 -4.73
C LEU A 441 -22.74 3.00 -5.02
N GLU A 442 -22.07 4.01 -4.47
CA GLU A 442 -22.26 5.40 -4.92
C GLU A 442 -21.56 5.59 -6.28
N TYR A 443 -22.33 5.42 -7.35
CA TYR A 443 -21.86 5.49 -8.74
C TYR A 443 -22.55 6.59 -9.53
N ASN A 444 -21.78 7.45 -10.18
CA ASN A 444 -22.28 8.44 -11.11
C ASN A 444 -21.84 8.08 -12.54
N ILE A 445 -22.78 7.75 -13.42
CA ILE A 445 -22.48 7.45 -14.83
C ILE A 445 -21.58 8.52 -15.47
N ASP A 446 -21.86 9.80 -15.26
CA ASP A 446 -21.16 10.87 -15.98
C ASP A 446 -19.87 11.31 -15.29
N GLY A 447 -19.72 11.05 -13.98
CA GLY A 447 -18.56 11.48 -13.19
C GLY A 447 -17.61 10.34 -12.75
N SER A 448 -18.01 9.08 -12.88
CA SER A 448 -17.26 7.92 -12.39
C SER A 448 -16.53 7.12 -13.47
N ASN A 449 -16.59 7.55 -14.74
CA ASN A 449 -15.90 6.88 -15.86
C ASN A 449 -14.89 7.83 -16.51
N TRP A 450 -13.63 7.42 -16.51
CA TRP A 450 -12.50 8.18 -17.04
C TRP A 450 -11.89 7.43 -18.24
N TYR A 451 -11.53 8.17 -19.29
CA TYR A 451 -11.02 7.59 -20.53
C TYR A 451 -9.62 8.14 -20.76
N ILE A 452 -8.62 7.29 -20.59
CA ILE A 452 -7.22 7.68 -20.67
C ILE A 452 -6.64 7.09 -21.98
N PRO A 453 -5.92 7.89 -22.79
CA PRO A 453 -5.33 7.39 -24.02
C PRO A 453 -4.15 6.46 -23.71
N GLY A 454 -3.58 5.78 -24.71
CA GLY A 454 -2.41 4.93 -24.49
C GLY A 454 -1.16 5.75 -24.11
N LEU A 455 -0.32 5.22 -23.21
CA LEU A 455 0.93 5.88 -22.77
C LEU A 455 1.90 6.10 -23.93
N TRP A 456 1.93 5.19 -24.90
CA TRP A 456 2.84 5.22 -26.03
C TRP A 456 2.08 5.49 -27.34
N LEU A 457 2.61 6.38 -28.17
CA LEU A 457 2.14 6.57 -29.54
C LEU A 457 2.80 5.51 -30.45
N GLY A 458 2.36 4.27 -30.33
CA GLY A 458 2.88 3.11 -31.05
C GLY A 458 3.53 2.05 -30.14
N THR A 459 4.37 1.20 -30.71
CA THR A 459 4.98 0.06 -30.00
C THR A 459 6.35 0.43 -29.39
N PRO A 460 6.54 0.28 -28.07
CA PRO A 460 7.86 0.43 -27.42
C PRO A 460 8.93 -0.49 -28.03
N PRO A 461 10.24 -0.19 -27.89
CA PRO A 461 10.85 0.82 -27.01
C PRO A 461 11.06 2.20 -27.65
N MET A 462 10.88 2.34 -28.97
CA MET A 462 11.15 3.59 -29.70
C MET A 462 9.93 4.49 -29.86
N ALA A 463 8.75 4.04 -29.43
CA ALA A 463 7.53 4.84 -29.45
C ALA A 463 7.66 6.07 -28.54
N PRO A 464 7.23 7.27 -28.97
CA PRO A 464 7.21 8.44 -28.12
C PRO A 464 6.08 8.34 -27.07
N VAL A 465 6.29 8.98 -25.92
CA VAL A 465 5.27 9.10 -24.87
C VAL A 465 4.14 10.00 -25.36
N ASN A 466 2.91 9.56 -25.17
CA ASN A 466 1.71 10.34 -25.46
C ASN A 466 1.52 11.43 -24.39
N THR A 467 1.57 12.71 -24.79
CA THR A 467 1.35 13.83 -23.86
C THR A 467 -0.08 13.88 -23.33
N GLY A 468 -1.06 13.41 -24.11
CA GLY A 468 -2.47 13.33 -23.68
C GLY A 468 -2.67 12.36 -22.52
N TYR A 469 -1.79 11.35 -22.36
CA TYR A 469 -1.82 10.46 -21.21
C TYR A 469 -1.62 11.24 -19.90
N SER A 470 -0.55 12.03 -19.83
CA SER A 470 -0.23 12.78 -18.61
C SER A 470 -1.28 13.85 -18.27
N GLU A 471 -1.87 14.48 -19.28
CA GLU A 471 -2.93 15.47 -19.10
C GLU A 471 -4.20 14.84 -18.52
N GLU A 472 -4.68 13.74 -19.13
CA GLU A 472 -5.87 13.04 -18.64
C GLU A 472 -5.66 12.38 -17.27
N VAL A 473 -4.46 11.86 -17.00
CA VAL A 473 -4.11 11.34 -15.67
C VAL A 473 -4.12 12.45 -14.62
N ASN A 474 -3.65 13.66 -14.96
CA ASN A 474 -3.70 14.80 -14.04
C ASN A 474 -5.14 15.24 -13.79
N ASN A 475 -5.98 15.34 -14.83
CA ASN A 475 -7.41 15.63 -14.69
C ASN A 475 -8.11 14.59 -13.80
N PHE A 476 -7.78 13.32 -13.97
CA PHE A 476 -8.29 12.24 -13.14
C PHE A 476 -7.85 12.39 -11.67
N LYS A 477 -6.58 12.69 -11.41
CA LYS A 477 -6.05 12.96 -10.07
C LYS A 477 -6.81 14.11 -9.41
N ASP A 478 -6.99 15.22 -10.10
CA ASP A 478 -7.71 16.39 -9.58
C ASP A 478 -9.16 16.03 -9.22
N GLY A 479 -9.83 15.26 -10.09
CA GLY A 479 -11.18 14.74 -9.82
C GLY A 479 -11.25 13.85 -8.56
N ILE A 480 -10.26 12.97 -8.36
CA ILE A 480 -10.18 12.10 -7.18
C ILE A 480 -9.95 12.93 -5.90
N LEU A 481 -9.04 13.91 -5.95
CA LEU A 481 -8.77 14.80 -4.83
C LEU A 481 -10.02 15.61 -4.46
N ASP A 482 -10.76 16.13 -5.45
CA ASP A 482 -12.01 16.85 -5.21
C ASP A 482 -13.08 16.01 -4.51
N ILE A 483 -13.14 14.71 -4.79
CA ILE A 483 -14.05 13.78 -4.12
C ILE A 483 -13.61 13.58 -2.67
N LEU A 484 -12.30 13.39 -2.43
CA LEU A 484 -11.75 13.28 -1.08
C LEU A 484 -12.00 14.55 -0.26
N LYS A 485 -11.98 15.74 -0.87
CA LYS A 485 -12.32 17.02 -0.20
C LYS A 485 -13.80 17.11 0.18
N LYS A 486 -14.69 16.60 -0.69
CA LYS A 486 -16.15 16.67 -0.50
C LYS A 486 -16.69 15.62 0.47
N THR A 487 -15.95 14.53 0.69
CA THR A 487 -16.43 13.43 1.53
C THR A 487 -16.65 13.87 2.98
N LYS A 488 -17.79 13.46 3.54
CA LYS A 488 -18.12 13.68 4.95
C LYS A 488 -17.74 12.51 5.84
N VAL A 489 -17.33 11.39 5.24
CA VAL A 489 -16.86 10.20 5.96
C VAL A 489 -15.55 10.57 6.64
N PRO A 490 -15.38 10.32 7.96
CA PRO A 490 -14.09 10.51 8.63
C PRO A 490 -12.98 9.70 7.93
N ALA A 491 -11.76 10.22 7.92
CA ALA A 491 -10.61 9.45 7.46
C ALA A 491 -10.41 8.24 8.37
N LEU A 492 -9.80 7.17 7.86
CA LEU A 492 -9.46 6.00 8.68
C LEU A 492 -8.32 6.32 9.63
N ASP A 493 -8.38 5.76 10.83
CA ASP A 493 -7.27 5.78 11.77
C ASP A 493 -6.23 4.74 11.37
N PHE A 494 -4.94 5.04 11.57
CA PHE A 494 -3.84 4.12 11.20
C PHE A 494 -4.01 2.72 11.80
N MET A 495 -4.40 2.62 13.07
CA MET A 495 -4.67 1.32 13.67
C MET A 495 -5.94 0.67 13.16
N LEU A 496 -6.96 1.42 12.74
CA LEU A 496 -8.12 0.79 12.11
C LEU A 496 -7.71 0.13 10.79
N VAL A 497 -6.83 0.76 10.00
CA VAL A 497 -6.26 0.16 8.78
C VAL A 497 -5.46 -1.10 9.13
N GLU A 498 -4.57 -1.03 10.12
CA GLU A 498 -3.72 -2.16 10.52
C GLU A 498 -4.51 -3.31 11.17
N MET A 499 -5.43 -3.01 12.08
CA MET A 499 -6.34 -3.98 12.69
C MET A 499 -7.30 -4.58 11.67
N THR A 500 -7.82 -3.80 10.73
CA THR A 500 -8.65 -4.33 9.64
C THR A 500 -7.82 -5.25 8.75
N MET A 501 -6.56 -4.92 8.48
CA MET A 501 -5.65 -5.83 7.76
C MET A 501 -5.33 -7.10 8.55
N LEU A 502 -5.14 -7.01 9.86
CA LEU A 502 -4.81 -8.15 10.72
C LEU A 502 -6.01 -9.07 10.99
N ASN A 503 -7.23 -8.52 11.07
CA ASN A 503 -8.46 -9.26 11.37
C ASN A 503 -9.20 -9.78 10.13
N ILE A 504 -8.97 -9.19 8.95
CA ILE A 504 -9.55 -9.69 7.69
C ILE A 504 -8.62 -10.71 7.00
N LEU A 505 -7.31 -10.70 7.29
CA LEU A 505 -6.37 -11.65 6.69
C LEU A 505 -6.35 -12.99 7.43
N PRO A 506 -6.78 -14.10 6.81
CA PRO A 506 -6.43 -15.41 7.34
C PRO A 506 -4.91 -15.59 7.39
N PRO A 507 -4.35 -16.34 8.37
CA PRO A 507 -2.94 -16.32 8.74
C PRO A 507 -1.93 -16.67 7.62
N PRO A 508 -2.25 -17.42 6.54
CA PRO A 508 -1.31 -17.62 5.44
C PRO A 508 -1.17 -16.40 4.51
N ILE A 509 -2.18 -15.53 4.43
CA ILE A 509 -2.20 -14.36 3.53
C ILE A 509 -1.64 -13.14 4.27
N GLY A 510 -1.94 -12.99 5.57
CA GLY A 510 -1.30 -11.97 6.42
C GLY A 510 0.22 -12.11 6.47
N HIS A 511 0.74 -13.34 6.54
CA HIS A 511 2.18 -13.58 6.50
C HIS A 511 2.79 -13.50 5.09
N LYS A 512 2.10 -13.96 4.03
CA LYS A 512 2.66 -13.87 2.66
C LYS A 512 2.58 -12.47 2.08
N ALA A 513 1.50 -11.72 2.31
CA ALA A 513 1.38 -10.33 1.89
C ALA A 513 2.50 -9.50 2.54
N PHE A 514 2.69 -9.59 3.87
CA PHE A 514 3.74 -8.83 4.56
C PHE A 514 5.18 -9.23 4.23
N VAL A 515 5.43 -10.48 3.80
CA VAL A 515 6.78 -10.95 3.45
C VAL A 515 7.15 -10.59 2.00
N THR A 516 6.18 -10.39 1.10
CA THR A 516 6.45 -9.95 -0.28
C THR A 516 6.19 -8.47 -0.56
N THR A 517 5.43 -7.77 0.29
CA THR A 517 5.26 -6.32 0.17
C THR A 517 6.44 -5.64 0.85
N GLY A 518 7.33 -5.04 0.08
CA GLY A 518 8.29 -4.07 0.61
C GLY A 518 7.53 -3.08 1.49
N GLY A 519 7.80 -3.11 2.80
CA GLY A 519 6.92 -2.49 3.79
C GLY A 519 6.75 -1.00 3.59
N PHE A 520 5.52 -0.50 3.81
CA PHE A 520 5.12 0.91 3.94
C PHE A 520 6.20 1.90 3.49
N GLN A 521 6.43 2.05 2.19
CA GLN A 521 7.32 3.13 1.75
C GLN A 521 6.59 4.45 2.08
N VAL A 522 7.22 5.26 2.91
CA VAL A 522 6.78 6.63 3.19
C VAL A 522 7.67 7.49 2.32
N GLU A 523 7.16 7.95 1.19
CA GLU A 523 7.83 8.97 0.38
C GLU A 523 7.38 10.34 0.90
N ASN A 524 8.35 11.24 1.11
CA ASN A 524 8.12 12.60 1.61
C ASN A 524 7.46 13.48 0.55
#